data_AF-A0A7R9AJ39-F1
#
_entry.id   AF-A0A7R9AJ39-F1
#
_cell.length_a   1.000
_cell.length_b   1.000
_cell.length_c   1.000
_cell.angle_alpha   90.00
_cell.angle_beta   90.00
_cell.angle_gamma   90.00
#
_symmetry.space_group_name_H-M   'P 1'
#
loop_
_entity.id
_entity.type
_entity.pdbx_description
1 polymer ?
#
loop_
_entity_poly.entity_id
_entity_poly.type
_entity_poly.pdbx_seq_one_letter_code
_entity_poly.pdbx_strand_id
1 'polypeptide(L)'
;MMIAMMAMDQEYDELDIAIRQFQKTTMRCRYSGIPVVSAPHGMTLGGGCEVTLHSDAVVAAAETYMGLVEVGVGLIPGGGGTKEMVLRTSDSIKNGDPILPTLQDNFLAVAMAKTSFSGFETFGLNLMRNDKDRVVLNSKRVIAEAKKEALYLADKGYTQPAARNDIQVLGRTGLGTLTIGVESFVAGGYISEHDAKIAKKIAYVMCGVAGYRSAIGKAKKGGFRFYRPDDLGADVVKHLVASVPNLDPSRIDDLICGNAIPEAEQGMQIGRMIVLRAGLPLSIAGVTVNRYCASGLETIAMATAKIKAGMADCIIAGGVESMSLLPMTGWRTVLNYEIAKNTWDYYSSMGLTAEAVAAQYQISREQQDTFSYNSHQKAMKAIEEGKFKDEIVPITVEEIYLDEKNKRKSKKYTVDTDEGPRKDTTVEGL
;
A
#
# COMPACT_ATOMS: atom_id res chain seq x y z
N MET A 1 -1.34 14.74 24.40
CA MET A 1 -2.50 15.53 24.86
C MET A 1 -2.72 16.76 23.99
N MET A 2 -1.73 17.64 23.81
CA MET A 2 -1.86 18.84 22.94
C MET A 2 -2.33 18.55 21.51
N ILE A 3 -1.74 17.56 20.83
CA ILE A 3 -2.12 17.15 19.46
C ILE A 3 -3.57 16.65 19.37
N ALA A 4 -4.02 15.90 20.39
CA ALA A 4 -5.39 15.39 20.43
C ALA A 4 -6.40 16.51 20.64
N MET A 5 -6.06 17.52 21.46
CA MET A 5 -6.91 18.69 21.68
C MET A 5 -7.05 19.51 20.40
N MET A 6 -5.93 19.85 19.73
CA MET A 6 -5.96 20.55 18.43
C MET A 6 -6.82 19.81 17.39
N ALA A 7 -6.74 18.49 17.35
CA ALA A 7 -7.58 17.67 16.46
C ALA A 7 -9.07 17.71 16.83
N MET A 8 -9.41 17.74 18.13
CA MET A 8 -10.80 17.85 18.61
C MET A 8 -11.38 19.25 18.37
N ASP A 9 -10.56 20.28 18.54
CA ASP A 9 -10.91 21.69 18.34
C ASP A 9 -10.88 22.10 16.85
N GLN A 10 -10.50 21.17 15.96
CA GLN A 10 -10.43 21.35 14.49
C GLN A 10 -9.42 22.43 14.05
N GLU A 11 -8.38 22.65 14.86
CA GLU A 11 -7.25 23.55 14.57
C GLU A 11 -6.25 22.86 13.62
N TYR A 12 -6.71 22.52 12.39
CA TYR A 12 -5.94 21.67 11.48
C TYR A 12 -4.65 22.32 10.96
N ASP A 13 -4.62 23.65 10.83
CA ASP A 13 -3.44 24.37 10.36
C ASP A 13 -2.34 24.38 11.43
N GLU A 14 -2.69 24.70 12.68
CA GLU A 14 -1.79 24.63 13.83
C GLU A 14 -1.31 23.19 14.07
N LEU A 15 -2.20 22.21 13.90
CA LEU A 15 -1.90 20.80 14.00
C LEU A 15 -0.86 20.36 12.95
N ASP A 16 -1.03 20.73 11.67
CA ASP A 16 -0.06 20.41 10.61
C ASP A 16 1.30 21.06 10.90
N ILE A 17 1.32 22.33 11.34
CA ILE A 17 2.54 23.02 11.74
C ILE A 17 3.25 22.28 12.89
N ALA A 18 2.51 21.92 13.94
CA ALA A 18 3.04 21.21 15.10
C ALA A 18 3.63 19.85 14.71
N ILE A 19 2.92 19.08 13.87
CA ILE A 19 3.38 17.78 13.37
C ILE A 19 4.66 17.95 12.55
N ARG A 20 4.67 18.87 11.57
CA ARG A 20 5.86 19.11 10.73
C ARG A 20 7.05 19.57 11.55
N GLN A 21 6.85 20.44 12.53
CA GLN A 21 7.92 20.89 13.40
C GLN A 21 8.46 19.74 14.25
N PHE A 22 7.60 18.87 14.75
CA PHE A 22 8.02 17.72 15.54
C PHE A 22 8.79 16.71 14.68
N GLN A 23 8.31 16.38 13.48
CA GLN A 23 9.02 15.55 12.51
C GLN A 23 10.38 16.13 12.12
N LYS A 24 10.46 17.44 11.85
CA LYS A 24 11.75 18.11 11.58
C LYS A 24 12.68 17.98 12.78
N THR A 25 12.16 18.07 14.00
CA THR A 25 12.95 17.97 15.22
C THR A 25 13.49 16.55 15.42
N THR A 26 12.66 15.52 15.31
CA THR A 26 13.09 14.12 15.43
C THR A 26 14.08 13.73 14.33
N MET A 27 13.89 14.20 13.10
CA MET A 27 14.86 13.99 12.02
C MET A 27 16.17 14.75 12.21
N ARG A 28 16.14 15.95 12.83
CA ARG A 28 17.36 16.66 13.23
C ARG A 28 18.11 15.93 14.34
N CYS A 29 17.41 15.28 15.27
CA CYS A 29 18.06 14.40 16.24
C CYS A 29 18.77 13.24 15.51
N ARG A 30 18.09 12.58 14.57
CA ARG A 30 18.62 11.43 13.83
C ARG A 30 19.84 11.74 12.96
N TYR A 31 19.86 12.92 12.35
CA TYR A 31 20.93 13.37 11.45
C TYR A 31 21.77 14.50 12.05
N SER A 32 21.87 14.52 13.37
CA SER A 32 22.70 15.48 14.09
C SER A 32 24.18 15.27 13.76
N GLY A 33 24.93 16.37 13.68
CA GLY A 33 26.40 16.31 13.56
C GLY A 33 27.11 15.97 14.87
N ILE A 34 26.36 15.91 15.97
CA ILE A 34 26.85 15.52 17.31
C ILE A 34 25.99 14.38 17.86
N PRO A 35 26.55 13.47 18.69
CA PRO A 35 25.78 12.36 19.26
C PRO A 35 24.57 12.83 20.07
N VAL A 36 23.42 12.23 19.80
CA VAL A 36 22.17 12.42 20.55
C VAL A 36 21.86 11.13 21.32
N VAL A 37 21.95 11.21 22.65
CA VAL A 37 21.64 10.09 23.55
C VAL A 37 20.41 10.41 24.37
N SER A 38 19.40 9.54 24.29
CA SER A 38 18.18 9.66 25.09
C SER A 38 18.30 8.93 26.42
N ALA A 39 17.73 9.52 27.47
CA ALA A 39 17.78 9.05 28.84
C ALA A 39 16.36 8.82 29.42
N PRO A 40 15.55 7.92 28.82
CA PRO A 40 14.16 7.75 29.19
C PRO A 40 14.02 7.19 30.62
N HIS A 41 13.00 7.64 31.32
CA HIS A 41 12.68 7.26 32.69
C HIS A 41 11.19 7.44 32.96
N GLY A 42 10.62 6.65 33.88
CA GLY A 42 9.18 6.67 34.14
C GLY A 42 8.37 6.49 32.85
N MET A 43 7.31 7.29 32.68
CA MET A 43 6.46 7.26 31.48
C MET A 43 7.09 8.04 30.32
N THR A 44 7.69 7.33 29.38
CA THR A 44 8.21 7.85 28.11
C THR A 44 7.29 7.41 26.97
N LEU A 45 6.11 8.03 26.88
CA LEU A 45 5.04 7.63 25.96
C LEU A 45 4.88 8.61 24.80
N GLY A 46 4.40 8.09 23.67
CA GLY A 46 4.10 8.86 22.46
C GLY A 46 5.29 9.68 21.96
N GLY A 47 5.17 11.01 21.88
CA GLY A 47 6.28 11.87 21.43
C GLY A 47 7.61 11.67 22.18
N GLY A 48 7.59 11.36 23.48
CA GLY A 48 8.81 11.02 24.23
C GLY A 48 9.45 9.72 23.74
N CYS A 49 8.62 8.74 23.39
CA CYS A 49 9.06 7.50 22.74
C CYS A 49 9.62 7.82 21.34
N GLU A 50 8.95 8.65 20.54
CA GLU A 50 9.40 9.01 19.19
C GLU A 50 10.76 9.72 19.17
N VAL A 51 11.03 10.64 20.11
CA VAL A 51 12.36 11.26 20.26
C VAL A 51 13.42 10.20 20.62
N THR A 52 13.08 9.29 21.52
CA THR A 52 13.97 8.19 21.92
C THR A 52 14.29 7.28 20.73
N LEU A 53 13.30 6.95 19.89
CA LEU A 53 13.48 6.10 18.70
C LEU A 53 14.47 6.71 17.68
N HIS A 54 14.53 8.04 17.59
CA HIS A 54 15.40 8.77 16.66
C HIS A 54 16.80 9.08 17.22
N SER A 55 17.08 8.71 18.47
CA SER A 55 18.39 8.94 19.10
C SER A 55 19.45 7.95 18.62
N ASP A 56 20.72 8.37 18.65
CA ASP A 56 21.86 7.53 18.28
C ASP A 56 22.01 6.35 19.23
N ALA A 57 21.79 6.58 20.53
CA ALA A 57 21.74 5.56 21.56
C ALA A 57 20.70 5.91 22.64
N VAL A 58 20.24 4.90 23.37
CA VAL A 58 19.30 5.01 24.47
C VAL A 58 19.89 4.41 25.74
N VAL A 59 19.89 5.19 26.81
CA VAL A 59 20.27 4.75 28.16
C VAL A 59 19.05 4.88 29.05
N ALA A 60 18.26 3.81 29.17
CA ALA A 60 16.98 3.81 29.86
C ALA A 60 17.11 3.49 31.36
N ALA A 61 16.23 4.07 32.19
CA ALA A 61 16.03 3.58 33.55
C ALA A 61 15.38 2.20 33.55
N ALA A 62 15.66 1.36 34.54
CA ALA A 62 15.00 0.05 34.67
C ALA A 62 13.47 0.17 34.80
N GLU A 63 12.96 1.23 35.45
CA GLU A 63 11.53 1.50 35.57
C GLU A 63 10.87 2.17 34.33
N THR A 64 11.55 2.20 33.17
CA THR A 64 11.02 2.92 32.00
C THR A 64 9.79 2.22 31.41
N TYR A 65 8.68 2.95 31.35
CA TYR A 65 7.47 2.61 30.62
C TYR A 65 7.47 3.36 29.28
N MET A 66 7.71 2.66 28.18
CA MET A 66 7.88 3.25 26.86
C MET A 66 6.96 2.59 25.83
N GLY A 67 6.35 3.40 24.97
CA GLY A 67 5.46 2.92 23.93
C GLY A 67 4.84 4.03 23.08
N LEU A 68 4.33 3.65 21.92
CA LEU A 68 3.59 4.50 21.01
C LEU A 68 2.09 4.33 21.32
N VAL A 69 1.54 5.25 22.11
CA VAL A 69 0.21 5.14 22.73
C VAL A 69 -0.87 5.99 22.05
N GLU A 70 -0.50 6.69 20.98
CA GLU A 70 -1.35 7.63 20.24
C GLU A 70 -2.67 6.98 19.79
N VAL A 71 -2.64 5.70 19.45
CA VAL A 71 -3.83 4.94 19.04
C VAL A 71 -4.90 4.91 20.13
N GLY A 72 -4.49 4.88 21.39
CA GLY A 72 -5.42 4.88 22.52
C GLY A 72 -6.26 6.16 22.65
N VAL A 73 -5.90 7.23 21.93
CA VAL A 73 -6.67 8.48 21.85
C VAL A 73 -7.16 8.79 20.43
N GLY A 74 -7.18 7.79 19.54
CA GLY A 74 -7.67 7.94 18.17
C GLY A 74 -6.67 8.54 17.19
N LEU A 75 -5.39 8.63 17.55
CA LEU A 75 -4.33 9.21 16.73
C LEU A 75 -3.34 8.14 16.25
N ILE A 76 -2.50 8.49 15.28
CA ILE A 76 -1.33 7.68 14.91
C ILE A 76 -0.04 8.40 15.31
N PRO A 77 1.07 7.67 15.60
CA PRO A 77 2.35 8.30 15.90
C PRO A 77 2.85 9.15 14.72
N GLY A 78 2.89 10.46 14.93
CA GLY A 78 3.11 11.44 13.87
C GLY A 78 4.54 12.02 13.84
N GLY A 79 5.32 11.86 14.90
CA GLY A 79 6.71 12.34 15.01
C GLY A 79 7.75 11.46 14.32
N GLY A 80 7.33 10.34 13.74
CA GLY A 80 8.17 9.41 12.98
C GLY A 80 8.37 8.06 13.66
N GLY A 81 7.69 7.77 14.76
CA GLY A 81 7.73 6.49 15.46
C GLY A 81 7.32 5.32 14.56
N THR A 82 6.20 5.45 13.84
CA THR A 82 5.77 4.43 12.86
C THR A 82 6.83 4.19 11.79
N LYS A 83 7.50 5.26 11.31
CA LYS A 83 8.61 5.15 10.35
C LYS A 83 9.82 4.45 10.96
N GLU A 84 10.19 4.75 12.20
CA GLU A 84 11.32 4.07 12.88
C GLU A 84 11.02 2.59 13.10
N MET A 85 9.78 2.21 13.38
CA MET A 85 9.37 0.80 13.46
C MET A 85 9.59 0.06 12.14
N VAL A 86 9.23 0.70 11.01
CA VAL A 86 9.47 0.15 9.66
C VAL A 86 10.95 0.09 9.34
N LEU A 87 11.70 1.15 9.66
CA LEU A 87 13.16 1.20 9.47
C LEU A 87 13.85 0.05 10.22
N ARG A 88 13.44 -0.19 11.48
CA ARG A 88 14.00 -1.29 12.28
C ARG A 88 13.58 -2.66 11.76
N THR A 89 12.36 -2.80 11.24
CA THR A 89 11.97 -4.01 10.48
C THR A 89 12.92 -4.19 9.29
N SER A 90 13.18 -3.14 8.51
CA SER A 90 14.09 -3.19 7.37
C SER A 90 15.52 -3.57 7.78
N ASP A 91 16.00 -3.07 8.91
CA ASP A 91 17.36 -3.34 9.41
C ASP A 91 17.50 -4.74 10.01
N SER A 92 16.40 -5.34 10.46
CA SER A 92 16.38 -6.71 10.99
C SER A 92 16.54 -7.79 9.91
N ILE A 93 16.46 -7.40 8.63
CA ILE A 93 16.57 -8.31 7.48
C ILE A 93 18.00 -8.82 7.38
N LYS A 94 18.17 -10.13 7.62
CA LYS A 94 19.33 -10.88 7.15
C LYS A 94 18.92 -11.65 5.89
N ASN A 95 19.83 -11.80 4.92
CA ASN A 95 19.57 -12.47 3.65
C ASN A 95 18.82 -13.82 3.86
N GLY A 96 17.55 -13.87 3.46
CA GLY A 96 16.69 -15.06 3.54
C GLY A 96 15.56 -15.01 4.58
N ASP A 97 15.57 -14.06 5.52
CA ASP A 97 14.56 -14.01 6.59
C ASP A 97 13.23 -13.40 6.09
N PRO A 98 12.07 -13.97 6.48
CA PRO A 98 10.77 -13.40 6.16
C PRO A 98 10.57 -12.10 6.96
N ILE A 99 10.45 -10.99 6.23
CA ILE A 99 10.23 -9.63 6.75
C ILE A 99 8.82 -9.41 7.32
N LEU A 100 7.83 -10.20 6.88
CA LEU A 100 6.42 -10.00 7.22
C LEU A 100 6.08 -10.23 8.71
N PRO A 101 6.57 -11.29 9.39
CA PRO A 101 6.36 -11.47 10.83
C PRO A 101 6.87 -10.28 11.65
N THR A 102 8.09 -9.81 11.40
CA THR A 102 8.65 -8.67 12.14
C THR A 102 7.90 -7.37 11.86
N LEU A 103 7.44 -7.14 10.63
CA LEU A 103 6.56 -6.00 10.34
C LEU A 103 5.23 -6.14 11.10
N GLN A 104 4.66 -7.34 11.14
CA GLN A 104 3.40 -7.62 11.83
C GLN A 104 3.52 -7.40 13.35
N ASP A 105 4.62 -7.82 13.97
CA ASP A 105 4.86 -7.58 15.40
C ASP A 105 4.98 -6.10 15.71
N ASN A 106 5.76 -5.37 14.89
CA ASN A 106 5.90 -3.93 15.00
C ASN A 106 4.57 -3.20 14.74
N PHE A 107 3.79 -3.67 13.76
CA PHE A 107 2.45 -3.17 13.47
C PHE A 107 1.52 -3.36 14.67
N LEU A 108 1.48 -4.57 15.25
CA LEU A 108 0.65 -4.87 16.42
C LEU A 108 1.10 -4.09 17.66
N ALA A 109 2.39 -3.85 17.84
CA ALA A 109 2.90 -3.02 18.93
C ALA A 109 2.31 -1.60 18.86
N VAL A 110 2.26 -1.00 17.67
CA VAL A 110 1.67 0.34 17.47
C VAL A 110 0.14 0.29 17.49
N ALA A 111 -0.47 -0.60 16.70
CA ALA A 111 -1.92 -0.68 16.51
C ALA A 111 -2.68 -1.07 17.78
N MET A 112 -2.03 -1.80 18.71
CA MET A 112 -2.60 -2.14 20.01
C MET A 112 -2.09 -1.23 21.14
N ALA A 113 -1.36 -0.14 20.82
CA ALA A 113 -0.76 0.77 21.80
C ALA A 113 0.03 0.05 22.91
N LYS A 114 0.82 -0.98 22.55
CA LYS A 114 1.59 -1.75 23.53
C LYS A 114 2.67 -0.88 24.17
N THR A 115 2.80 -0.99 25.48
CA THR A 115 3.82 -0.31 26.29
C THR A 115 4.68 -1.32 27.03
N SER A 116 5.96 -1.00 27.24
CA SER A 116 6.80 -1.74 28.17
C SER A 116 6.41 -1.45 29.62
N PHE A 117 6.59 -2.44 30.51
CA PHE A 117 6.50 -2.26 31.97
C PHE A 117 7.87 -2.11 32.64
N SER A 118 8.95 -2.25 31.86
CA SER A 118 10.32 -2.00 32.30
C SER A 118 11.21 -1.57 31.13
N GLY A 119 12.37 -1.00 31.44
CA GLY A 119 13.40 -0.69 30.45
C GLY A 119 13.87 -1.93 29.68
N PHE A 120 13.80 -3.13 30.27
CA PHE A 120 14.20 -4.38 29.62
C PHE A 120 13.16 -4.89 28.61
N GLU A 121 11.87 -4.66 28.86
CA GLU A 121 10.81 -5.07 27.94
C GLU A 121 10.78 -4.24 26.65
N THR A 122 11.38 -3.05 26.65
CA THR A 122 11.45 -2.19 25.45
C THR A 122 12.17 -2.85 24.27
N PHE A 123 13.15 -3.74 24.53
CA PHE A 123 13.84 -4.49 23.48
C PHE A 123 12.90 -5.49 22.79
N GLY A 124 12.02 -6.14 23.56
CA GLY A 124 11.03 -7.09 23.03
C GLY A 124 9.95 -6.42 22.17
N LEU A 125 9.68 -5.14 22.41
CA LEU A 125 8.78 -4.31 21.59
C LEU A 125 9.52 -3.61 20.43
N ASN A 126 10.80 -3.90 20.22
CA ASN A 126 11.66 -3.27 19.21
C ASN A 126 11.75 -1.73 19.36
N LEU A 127 11.52 -1.21 20.57
CA LEU A 127 11.62 0.21 20.93
C LEU A 127 13.05 0.60 21.33
N MET A 128 13.87 -0.37 21.77
CA MET A 128 15.32 -0.23 21.96
C MET A 128 16.07 -1.33 21.19
N ARG A 129 17.31 -1.06 20.80
CA ARG A 129 18.15 -1.91 19.95
C ARG A 129 19.25 -2.59 20.75
N ASN A 130 19.35 -3.91 20.64
CA ASN A 130 20.24 -4.73 21.45
C ASN A 130 21.74 -4.45 21.24
N ASP A 131 22.13 -3.89 20.09
CA ASP A 131 23.53 -3.67 19.73
C ASP A 131 24.13 -2.41 20.37
N LYS A 132 23.31 -1.47 20.84
CA LYS A 132 23.81 -0.17 21.34
C LYS A 132 23.00 0.50 22.44
N ASP A 133 21.75 0.12 22.64
CA ASP A 133 20.91 0.68 23.70
C ASP A 133 21.08 -0.14 24.99
N ARG A 134 20.98 0.49 26.18
CA ARG A 134 21.16 -0.20 27.47
C ARG A 134 20.24 0.29 28.57
N VAL A 135 20.10 -0.53 29.61
CA VAL A 135 19.30 -0.24 30.82
C VAL A 135 20.21 -0.01 32.02
N VAL A 136 19.91 1.02 32.80
CA VAL A 136 20.59 1.36 34.06
C VAL A 136 19.65 1.06 35.22
N LEU A 137 20.08 0.17 36.12
CA LEU A 137 19.31 -0.26 37.29
C LEU A 137 19.09 0.88 38.30
N ASN A 138 20.08 1.75 38.48
CA ASN A 138 19.97 2.89 39.39
C ASN A 138 19.48 4.12 38.61
N SER A 139 18.19 4.44 38.72
CA SER A 139 17.58 5.55 37.99
C SER A 139 18.23 6.91 38.25
N LYS A 140 18.81 7.12 39.43
CA LYS A 140 19.56 8.35 39.76
C LYS A 140 20.83 8.53 38.93
N ARG A 141 21.33 7.46 38.29
CA ARG A 141 22.55 7.49 37.46
C ARG A 141 22.27 7.57 35.97
N VAL A 142 21.02 7.43 35.52
CA VAL A 142 20.66 7.36 34.09
C VAL A 142 21.21 8.54 33.29
N ILE A 143 21.07 9.77 33.77
CA ILE A 143 21.60 10.97 33.10
C ILE A 143 23.13 10.95 33.05
N ALA A 144 23.79 10.56 34.14
CA ALA A 144 25.25 10.48 34.19
C ALA A 144 25.80 9.42 33.21
N GLU A 145 25.12 8.27 33.12
CA GLU A 145 25.47 7.20 32.18
C GLU A 145 25.15 7.56 30.72
N ALA A 146 24.07 8.32 30.47
CA ALA A 146 23.75 8.86 29.14
C ALA A 146 24.80 9.88 28.68
N LYS A 147 25.26 10.75 29.60
CA LYS A 147 26.36 11.69 29.32
C LYS A 147 27.65 10.96 28.96
N LYS A 148 28.00 9.91 29.71
CA LYS A 148 29.17 9.07 29.39
C LYS A 148 29.03 8.44 28.01
N GLU A 149 27.84 7.98 27.64
CA GLU A 149 27.59 7.41 26.31
C GLU A 149 27.78 8.43 25.19
N ALA A 150 27.25 9.65 25.36
CA ALA A 150 27.41 10.71 24.37
C ALA A 150 28.90 11.07 24.16
N LEU A 151 29.66 11.17 25.25
CA LEU A 151 31.11 11.39 25.19
C LEU A 151 31.83 10.21 24.53
N TYR A 152 31.47 8.99 24.90
CA TYR A 152 32.03 7.78 24.29
C TYR A 152 31.79 7.72 22.78
N LEU A 153 30.57 8.04 22.31
CA LEU A 153 30.27 8.10 20.88
C LEU A 153 31.11 9.19 20.18
N ALA A 154 31.24 10.37 20.78
CA ALA A 154 32.06 11.44 20.25
C ALA A 154 33.54 11.02 20.13
N ASP A 155 34.10 10.44 21.20
CA ASP A 155 35.50 9.97 21.26
C ASP A 155 35.77 8.81 20.28
N LYS A 156 34.75 7.99 19.98
CA LYS A 156 34.81 6.92 18.97
C LYS A 156 34.83 7.44 17.53
N GLY A 157 34.79 8.76 17.32
CA GLY A 157 34.80 9.37 16.00
C GLY A 157 33.41 9.43 15.35
N TYR A 158 32.37 9.73 16.14
CA TYR A 158 31.03 9.95 15.60
C TYR A 158 31.06 10.94 14.44
N THR A 159 30.40 10.58 13.34
CA THR A 159 30.19 11.44 12.18
C THR A 159 28.70 11.52 11.90
N GLN A 160 28.28 12.62 11.28
CA GLN A 160 26.88 12.83 10.93
C GLN A 160 26.34 11.64 10.14
N PRO A 161 25.26 10.99 10.59
CA PRO A 161 24.70 9.86 9.87
C PRO A 161 24.23 10.28 8.47
N ALA A 162 24.53 9.46 7.46
CA ALA A 162 24.07 9.71 6.11
C ALA A 162 22.55 9.49 5.99
N ALA A 163 21.90 10.31 5.16
CA ALA A 163 20.51 10.07 4.78
C ALA A 163 20.40 8.69 4.10
N ARG A 164 19.41 7.90 4.54
CA ARG A 164 19.22 6.53 4.09
C ARG A 164 18.14 6.46 3.02
N ASN A 165 18.45 5.74 1.94
CA ASN A 165 17.56 5.50 0.80
C ASN A 165 17.30 4.00 0.59
N ASP A 166 17.80 3.16 1.49
CA ASP A 166 17.84 1.70 1.47
C ASP A 166 16.81 1.08 2.43
N ILE A 167 15.71 1.79 2.70
CA ILE A 167 14.66 1.31 3.61
C ILE A 167 13.68 0.44 2.82
N GLN A 168 13.66 -0.86 3.12
CA GLN A 168 12.73 -1.79 2.50
C GLN A 168 11.35 -1.70 3.14
N VAL A 169 10.32 -1.51 2.31
CA VAL A 169 8.91 -1.56 2.69
C VAL A 169 8.18 -2.68 1.96
N LEU A 170 7.17 -3.29 2.57
CA LEU A 170 6.46 -4.46 2.00
C LEU A 170 5.43 -4.15 0.94
N GLY A 171 5.10 -2.88 0.79
CA GLY A 171 4.07 -2.43 -0.12
C GLY A 171 2.73 -3.13 -0.01
N ARG A 172 2.07 -3.34 -1.16
CA ARG A 172 0.68 -3.84 -1.21
C ARG A 172 0.56 -5.25 -0.63
N THR A 173 1.59 -6.07 -0.76
CA THR A 173 1.63 -7.41 -0.16
C THR A 173 1.55 -7.31 1.36
N GLY A 174 2.37 -6.44 1.97
CA GLY A 174 2.28 -6.16 3.41
C GLY A 174 0.94 -5.56 3.81
N LEU A 175 0.47 -4.56 3.07
CA LEU A 175 -0.80 -3.88 3.36
C LEU A 175 -1.98 -4.85 3.32
N GLY A 176 -2.03 -5.72 2.32
CA GLY A 176 -3.07 -6.74 2.19
C GLY A 176 -3.06 -7.71 3.36
N THR A 177 -1.89 -8.23 3.74
CA THR A 177 -1.78 -9.14 4.89
C THR A 177 -2.19 -8.47 6.19
N LEU A 178 -1.68 -7.27 6.48
CA LEU A 178 -2.04 -6.54 7.70
C LEU A 178 -3.54 -6.20 7.72
N THR A 179 -4.11 -5.81 6.57
CA THR A 179 -5.55 -5.50 6.46
C THR A 179 -6.41 -6.73 6.72
N ILE A 180 -6.06 -7.91 6.18
CA ILE A 180 -6.77 -9.16 6.46
C ILE A 180 -6.68 -9.50 7.96
N GLY A 181 -5.52 -9.29 8.58
CA GLY A 181 -5.35 -9.43 10.03
C GLY A 181 -6.30 -8.52 10.81
N VAL A 182 -6.39 -7.25 10.42
CA VAL A 182 -7.31 -6.27 11.03
C VAL A 182 -8.77 -6.71 10.86
N GLU A 183 -9.20 -7.12 9.67
CA GLU A 183 -10.58 -7.59 9.44
C GLU A 183 -10.89 -8.85 10.25
N SER A 184 -9.90 -9.73 10.44
CA SER A 184 -10.06 -10.92 11.29
C SER A 184 -10.28 -10.54 12.75
N PHE A 185 -9.62 -9.50 13.24
CA PHE A 185 -9.82 -8.99 14.61
C PHE A 185 -11.21 -8.36 14.79
N VAL A 186 -11.71 -7.64 13.78
CA VAL A 186 -13.09 -7.11 13.77
C VAL A 186 -14.10 -8.25 13.79
N ALA A 187 -13.95 -9.22 12.88
CA ALA A 187 -14.83 -10.37 12.80
C ALA A 187 -14.84 -11.22 14.08
N GLY A 188 -13.71 -11.30 14.77
CA GLY A 188 -13.57 -11.97 16.06
C GLY A 188 -14.05 -11.17 17.28
N GLY A 189 -14.49 -9.91 17.10
CA GLY A 189 -14.92 -9.04 18.19
C GLY A 189 -13.79 -8.55 19.10
N TYR A 190 -12.53 -8.63 18.66
CA TYR A 190 -11.36 -8.18 19.44
C TYR A 190 -11.15 -6.67 19.39
N ILE A 191 -11.59 -6.03 18.30
CA ILE A 191 -11.46 -4.58 18.08
C ILE A 191 -12.74 -4.03 17.44
N SER A 192 -13.03 -2.75 17.64
CA SER A 192 -14.16 -2.07 17.01
C SER A 192 -13.88 -1.71 15.54
N GLU A 193 -14.91 -1.34 14.78
CA GLU A 193 -14.74 -0.77 13.44
C GLU A 193 -13.90 0.53 13.45
N HIS A 194 -13.96 1.29 14.55
CA HIS A 194 -13.16 2.50 14.72
C HIS A 194 -11.67 2.17 14.87
N ASP A 195 -11.34 1.18 15.72
CA ASP A 195 -9.96 0.70 15.88
C ASP A 195 -9.42 0.16 14.56
N ALA A 196 -10.24 -0.57 13.80
CA ALA A 196 -9.88 -1.08 12.48
C ALA A 196 -9.57 0.04 11.47
N LYS A 197 -10.30 1.16 11.52
CA LYS A 197 -10.01 2.34 10.70
C LYS A 197 -8.61 2.88 10.99
N ILE A 198 -8.24 3.01 12.26
CA ILE A 198 -6.93 3.52 12.69
C ILE A 198 -5.83 2.51 12.31
N ALA A 199 -6.05 1.23 12.59
CA ALA A 199 -5.12 0.16 12.28
C ALA A 199 -4.80 0.09 10.77
N LYS A 200 -5.81 0.22 9.90
CA LYS A 200 -5.60 0.28 8.44
C LYS A 200 -4.76 1.49 8.01
N LYS A 201 -4.91 2.64 8.67
CA LYS A 201 -4.07 3.83 8.40
C LYS A 201 -2.62 3.60 8.85
N ILE A 202 -2.40 2.93 9.98
CA ILE A 202 -1.05 2.53 10.41
C ILE A 202 -0.43 1.56 9.39
N ALA A 203 -1.17 0.53 8.96
CA ALA A 203 -0.70 -0.42 7.95
C ALA A 203 -0.32 0.28 6.64
N TYR A 204 -1.12 1.26 6.20
CA TYR A 204 -0.82 2.06 5.02
C TYR A 204 0.52 2.83 5.16
N VAL A 205 0.70 3.54 6.28
CA VAL A 205 1.96 4.26 6.57
C VAL A 205 3.15 3.31 6.63
N MET A 206 2.98 2.13 7.24
CA MET A 206 4.05 1.16 7.43
C MET A 206 4.47 0.44 6.14
N CYS A 207 3.54 0.25 5.22
CA CYS A 207 3.80 -0.49 3.98
C CYS A 207 4.23 0.40 2.81
N GLY A 208 3.95 1.71 2.84
CA GLY A 208 4.53 2.69 1.91
C GLY A 208 4.25 2.42 0.43
N VAL A 209 2.99 2.53 -0.02
CA VAL A 209 2.67 2.48 -1.47
C VAL A 209 1.66 3.53 -1.87
N ALA A 210 1.97 4.19 -2.98
CA ALA A 210 0.99 4.83 -3.84
C ALA A 210 0.45 3.79 -4.83
N GLY A 211 -0.86 3.77 -5.02
CA GLY A 211 -1.46 2.73 -5.84
C GLY A 211 -2.82 3.19 -6.32
N TYR A 212 -2.95 3.28 -7.64
CA TYR A 212 -4.15 3.81 -8.26
C TYR A 212 -4.71 2.82 -9.28
N ARG A 213 -5.98 3.04 -9.62
CA ARG A 213 -6.68 2.37 -10.70
C ARG A 213 -7.56 3.39 -11.43
N SER A 214 -8.00 3.06 -12.63
CA SER A 214 -9.14 3.76 -13.22
C SER A 214 -10.43 3.33 -12.52
N ALA A 215 -11.51 4.07 -12.78
CA ALA A 215 -12.84 3.49 -12.67
C ALA A 215 -12.97 2.27 -13.60
N ILE A 216 -13.90 1.38 -13.29
CA ILE A 216 -14.23 0.20 -14.10
C ILE A 216 -15.48 0.52 -14.91
N GLY A 217 -15.32 0.62 -16.24
CA GLY A 217 -16.41 0.86 -17.17
C GLY A 217 -17.10 -0.41 -17.63
N LYS A 218 -18.37 -0.31 -18.04
CA LYS A 218 -19.11 -1.42 -18.66
C LYS A 218 -18.58 -1.71 -20.07
N ALA A 219 -18.26 -2.97 -20.38
CA ALA A 219 -17.81 -3.34 -21.72
C ALA A 219 -18.85 -2.93 -22.80
N LYS A 220 -18.38 -2.36 -23.91
CA LYS A 220 -19.17 -1.88 -25.08
C LYS A 220 -20.17 -0.76 -24.82
N LYS A 221 -20.52 -0.46 -23.57
CA LYS A 221 -21.56 0.52 -23.21
C LYS A 221 -21.06 1.64 -22.29
N GLY A 222 -19.95 1.41 -21.60
CA GLY A 222 -19.40 2.29 -20.59
C GLY A 222 -18.54 3.43 -21.15
N GLY A 223 -18.13 4.32 -20.24
CA GLY A 223 -17.36 5.51 -20.56
C GLY A 223 -15.99 5.22 -21.19
N PHE A 224 -15.40 4.05 -20.93
CA PHE A 224 -14.11 3.66 -21.54
C PHE A 224 -14.25 2.91 -22.87
N ARG A 225 -15.46 2.77 -23.45
CA ARG A 225 -15.67 1.91 -24.62
C ARG A 225 -14.85 2.28 -25.87
N PHE A 226 -14.45 3.54 -25.99
CA PHE A 226 -13.60 4.05 -27.08
C PHE A 226 -12.20 4.45 -26.61
N TYR A 227 -11.88 4.23 -25.34
CA TYR A 227 -10.60 4.62 -24.79
C TYR A 227 -9.61 3.48 -24.94
N ARG A 228 -8.44 3.78 -25.49
CA ARG A 228 -7.43 2.74 -25.71
C ARG A 228 -6.83 2.31 -24.37
N PRO A 229 -6.47 1.02 -24.22
CA PRO A 229 -5.90 0.51 -22.99
C PRO A 229 -4.51 1.08 -22.69
N ASP A 230 -3.67 1.35 -23.70
CA ASP A 230 -2.38 2.02 -23.51
C ASP A 230 -2.52 3.46 -22.99
N ASP A 231 -3.49 4.23 -23.51
CA ASP A 231 -3.86 5.55 -23.00
C ASP A 231 -4.36 5.46 -21.54
N LEU A 232 -5.26 4.52 -21.25
CA LEU A 232 -5.80 4.29 -19.90
C LEU A 232 -4.71 3.95 -18.89
N GLY A 233 -3.84 2.99 -19.23
CA GLY A 233 -2.71 2.61 -18.40
C GLY A 233 -1.73 3.76 -18.20
N ALA A 234 -1.44 4.52 -19.25
CA ALA A 234 -0.54 5.66 -19.17
C ALA A 234 -1.05 6.78 -18.26
N ASP A 235 -2.35 7.09 -18.30
CA ASP A 235 -2.90 8.15 -17.44
C ASP A 235 -2.91 7.74 -15.96
N VAL A 236 -3.21 6.47 -15.66
CA VAL A 236 -3.06 5.93 -14.29
C VAL A 236 -1.60 5.96 -13.84
N VAL A 237 -0.66 5.59 -14.69
CA VAL A 237 0.78 5.62 -14.38
C VAL A 237 1.29 7.05 -14.17
N LYS A 238 0.89 8.02 -15.00
CA LYS A 238 1.23 9.43 -14.79
C LYS A 238 0.76 9.92 -13.43
N HIS A 239 -0.48 9.61 -13.07
CA HIS A 239 -1.03 9.98 -11.76
C HIS A 239 -0.25 9.31 -10.62
N LEU A 240 0.03 8.02 -10.75
CA LEU A 240 0.82 7.26 -9.77
C LEU A 240 2.21 7.89 -9.56
N VAL A 241 2.94 8.19 -10.63
CA VAL A 241 4.28 8.80 -10.51
C VAL A 241 4.18 10.20 -9.91
N ALA A 242 3.21 11.01 -10.34
CA ALA A 242 2.99 12.36 -9.83
C ALA A 242 2.58 12.40 -8.35
N SER A 243 1.88 11.37 -7.86
CA SER A 243 1.48 11.26 -6.45
C SER A 243 2.65 11.02 -5.49
N VAL A 244 3.84 10.70 -6.02
CA VAL A 244 5.06 10.46 -5.25
C VAL A 244 6.05 11.61 -5.53
N PRO A 245 5.92 12.77 -4.86
CA PRO A 245 6.58 14.02 -5.26
C PRO A 245 8.12 13.99 -5.23
N ASN A 246 8.72 13.02 -4.55
CA ASN A 246 10.17 12.86 -4.44
C ASN A 246 10.71 11.66 -5.24
N LEU A 247 9.88 11.03 -6.08
CA LEU A 247 10.34 9.97 -6.97
C LEU A 247 10.98 10.59 -8.21
N ASP A 248 12.29 10.39 -8.38
CA ASP A 248 12.95 10.59 -9.65
C ASP A 248 12.54 9.47 -10.62
N PRO A 249 11.83 9.76 -11.73
CA PRO A 249 11.38 8.73 -12.66
C PRO A 249 12.50 7.90 -13.27
N SER A 250 13.74 8.41 -13.35
CA SER A 250 14.85 7.61 -13.89
C SER A 250 15.30 6.47 -12.98
N ARG A 251 14.79 6.41 -11.74
CA ARG A 251 15.02 5.30 -10.81
C ARG A 251 14.14 4.09 -11.06
N ILE A 252 13.13 4.21 -11.92
CA ILE A 252 12.25 3.10 -12.26
C ILE A 252 13.00 2.20 -13.25
N ASP A 253 13.17 0.93 -12.93
CA ASP A 253 13.91 0.00 -13.77
C ASP A 253 13.02 -0.65 -14.84
N ASP A 254 11.77 -0.94 -14.48
CA ASP A 254 10.83 -1.70 -15.31
C ASP A 254 9.37 -1.33 -15.05
N LEU A 255 8.53 -1.57 -16.04
CA LEU A 255 7.07 -1.55 -15.94
C LEU A 255 6.50 -2.90 -16.37
N ILE A 256 6.02 -3.67 -15.41
CA ILE A 256 5.46 -5.00 -15.62
C ILE A 256 3.93 -4.88 -15.68
N CYS A 257 3.35 -5.07 -16.86
CA CYS A 257 1.92 -4.90 -17.10
C CYS A 257 1.23 -6.24 -17.40
N GLY A 258 0.25 -6.59 -16.59
CA GLY A 258 -0.62 -7.74 -16.81
C GLY A 258 -1.64 -7.43 -17.89
N ASN A 259 -1.78 -8.32 -18.88
CA ASN A 259 -2.82 -8.22 -19.89
C ASN A 259 -3.18 -9.62 -20.38
N ALA A 260 -4.45 -10.01 -20.25
CA ALA A 260 -4.90 -11.38 -20.50
C ALA A 260 -5.00 -11.67 -22.00
N ILE A 261 -5.37 -10.68 -22.81
CA ILE A 261 -5.55 -10.84 -24.26
C ILE A 261 -4.67 -9.83 -25.02
N PRO A 262 -3.34 -10.06 -25.12
CA PRO A 262 -2.40 -9.11 -25.72
C PRO A 262 -2.43 -9.13 -27.25
N GLU A 263 -3.56 -8.73 -27.83
CA GLU A 263 -3.77 -8.61 -29.28
C GLU A 263 -4.36 -7.23 -29.63
N ALA A 264 -4.32 -6.88 -30.92
CA ALA A 264 -4.93 -5.67 -31.47
C ALA A 264 -4.59 -4.39 -30.68
N GLU A 265 -5.58 -3.63 -30.19
CA GLU A 265 -5.40 -2.36 -29.48
C GLU A 265 -4.62 -2.48 -28.16
N GLN A 266 -4.57 -3.67 -27.58
CA GLN A 266 -3.80 -4.03 -26.38
C GLN A 266 -2.64 -4.98 -26.70
N GLY A 267 -2.34 -5.15 -27.99
CA GLY A 267 -1.25 -5.99 -28.46
C GLY A 267 0.11 -5.32 -28.33
N MET A 268 1.10 -5.90 -29.00
CA MET A 268 2.51 -5.53 -28.84
C MET A 268 2.92 -5.63 -27.36
N GLN A 269 4.01 -4.97 -26.98
CA GLN A 269 4.48 -4.92 -25.62
C GLN A 269 3.78 -3.77 -24.87
N ILE A 270 2.49 -3.96 -24.51
CA ILE A 270 1.64 -2.94 -23.88
C ILE A 270 2.30 -2.26 -22.67
N GLY A 271 3.06 -3.01 -21.86
CA GLY A 271 3.82 -2.43 -20.74
C GLY A 271 4.82 -1.35 -21.20
N ARG A 272 5.54 -1.59 -22.31
CA ARG A 272 6.44 -0.60 -22.91
C ARG A 272 5.69 0.54 -23.56
N MET A 273 4.54 0.28 -24.18
CA MET A 273 3.71 1.34 -24.78
C MET A 273 3.20 2.29 -23.69
N ILE A 274 2.81 1.77 -22.53
CA ILE A 274 2.41 2.58 -21.37
C ILE A 274 3.56 3.48 -20.88
N VAL A 275 4.79 2.97 -20.76
CA VAL A 275 5.97 3.78 -20.37
C VAL A 275 6.14 4.99 -21.30
N LEU A 276 6.15 4.73 -22.62
CA LEU A 276 6.33 5.77 -23.63
C LEU A 276 5.17 6.77 -23.61
N ARG A 277 3.93 6.25 -23.50
CA ARG A 277 2.72 7.07 -23.50
C ARG A 277 2.55 7.88 -22.23
N ALA A 278 3.10 7.41 -21.11
CA ALA A 278 3.19 8.11 -19.84
C ALA A 278 4.23 9.24 -19.85
N GLY A 279 5.09 9.32 -20.88
CA GLY A 279 6.16 10.31 -20.96
C GLY A 279 7.31 10.03 -20.00
N LEU A 280 7.47 8.77 -19.57
CA LEU A 280 8.55 8.38 -18.67
C LEU A 280 9.88 8.17 -19.43
N PRO A 281 11.04 8.27 -18.75
CA PRO A 281 12.35 8.09 -19.37
C PRO A 281 12.48 6.85 -20.27
N LEU A 282 13.19 7.01 -21.39
CA LEU A 282 13.37 5.94 -22.37
C LEU A 282 14.14 4.72 -21.84
N SER A 283 14.94 4.93 -20.78
CA SER A 283 15.72 3.89 -20.09
C SER A 283 14.86 2.84 -19.39
N ILE A 284 13.62 3.18 -19.04
CA ILE A 284 12.73 2.29 -18.28
C ILE A 284 12.24 1.17 -19.18
N ALA A 285 12.49 -0.10 -18.83
CA ALA A 285 11.98 -1.21 -19.60
C ALA A 285 10.44 -1.33 -19.49
N GLY A 286 9.84 -2.24 -20.23
CA GLY A 286 8.44 -2.61 -20.00
C GLY A 286 8.19 -4.02 -20.46
N VAL A 287 7.25 -4.73 -19.86
CA VAL A 287 6.94 -6.11 -20.24
C VAL A 287 5.45 -6.39 -20.09
N THR A 288 4.93 -7.25 -20.96
CA THR A 288 3.55 -7.74 -20.88
C THR A 288 3.56 -9.15 -20.29
N VAL A 289 2.74 -9.39 -19.27
CA VAL A 289 2.61 -10.69 -18.60
C VAL A 289 1.20 -11.20 -18.79
N ASN A 290 1.08 -12.47 -19.18
CA ASN A 290 -0.21 -13.14 -19.32
C ASN A 290 -0.26 -14.38 -18.41
N ARG A 291 -1.11 -14.31 -17.40
CA ARG A 291 -1.61 -15.41 -16.58
C ARG A 291 -3.13 -15.30 -16.45
N TYR A 292 -3.81 -14.96 -17.56
CA TYR A 292 -5.25 -14.71 -17.62
C TYR A 292 -5.73 -13.76 -16.52
N CYS A 293 -6.79 -14.11 -15.78
CA CYS A 293 -7.38 -13.28 -14.73
C CYS A 293 -6.38 -12.89 -13.61
N ALA A 294 -5.31 -13.67 -13.44
CA ALA A 294 -4.29 -13.41 -12.43
C ALA A 294 -3.14 -12.51 -12.92
N SER A 295 -3.14 -12.08 -14.19
CA SER A 295 -2.01 -11.36 -14.80
C SER A 295 -1.58 -10.13 -14.01
N GLY A 296 -2.53 -9.30 -13.55
CA GLY A 296 -2.22 -8.10 -12.76
C GLY A 296 -1.50 -8.43 -11.45
N LEU A 297 -1.94 -9.48 -10.75
CA LEU A 297 -1.32 -9.93 -9.49
C LEU A 297 0.04 -10.60 -9.75
N GLU A 298 0.17 -11.36 -10.84
CA GLU A 298 1.43 -11.96 -11.26
C GLU A 298 2.51 -10.90 -11.45
N THR A 299 2.17 -9.74 -12.02
CA THR A 299 3.15 -8.66 -12.20
C THR A 299 3.72 -8.16 -10.88
N ILE A 300 2.88 -8.09 -9.83
CA ILE A 300 3.31 -7.69 -8.49
C ILE A 300 4.23 -8.76 -7.89
N ALA A 301 3.90 -10.04 -8.08
CA ALA A 301 4.75 -11.15 -7.64
C ALA A 301 6.11 -11.12 -8.35
N MET A 302 6.13 -10.91 -9.66
CA MET A 302 7.35 -10.79 -10.46
C MET A 302 8.18 -9.58 -10.08
N ALA A 303 7.56 -8.41 -9.90
CA ALA A 303 8.25 -7.20 -9.44
C ALA A 303 8.90 -7.42 -8.07
N THR A 304 8.15 -8.01 -7.14
CA THR A 304 8.66 -8.36 -5.81
C THR A 304 9.84 -9.32 -5.90
N ALA A 305 9.76 -10.35 -6.75
CA ALA A 305 10.84 -11.31 -6.95
C ALA A 305 12.09 -10.66 -7.55
N LYS A 306 11.95 -9.80 -8.57
CA LYS A 306 13.07 -9.05 -9.17
C LYS A 306 13.77 -8.15 -8.15
N ILE A 307 13.01 -7.40 -7.37
CA ILE A 307 13.55 -6.53 -6.32
C ILE A 307 14.28 -7.37 -5.25
N LYS A 308 13.66 -8.44 -4.76
CA LYS A 308 14.30 -9.34 -3.78
C LYS A 308 15.56 -10.02 -4.29
N ALA A 309 15.65 -10.28 -5.60
CA ALA A 309 16.83 -10.85 -6.23
C ALA A 309 17.95 -9.82 -6.47
N GLY A 310 17.74 -8.54 -6.14
CA GLY A 310 18.69 -7.46 -6.42
C GLY A 310 18.82 -7.13 -7.91
N MET A 311 17.81 -7.47 -8.73
CA MET A 311 17.81 -7.22 -10.17
C MET A 311 17.21 -5.87 -10.55
N ALA A 312 16.52 -5.20 -9.61
CA ALA A 312 15.89 -3.91 -9.77
C ALA A 312 15.66 -3.28 -8.39
N ASP A 313 15.58 -1.96 -8.34
CA ASP A 313 15.32 -1.19 -7.13
C ASP A 313 13.89 -0.62 -7.12
N CYS A 314 13.34 -0.27 -8.28
CA CYS A 314 11.99 0.28 -8.39
C CYS A 314 11.27 -0.23 -9.64
N ILE A 315 10.07 -0.79 -9.45
CA ILE A 315 9.26 -1.35 -10.53
C ILE A 315 7.83 -0.85 -10.40
N ILE A 316 7.24 -0.42 -11.53
CA ILE A 316 5.79 -0.22 -11.63
C ILE A 316 5.16 -1.56 -12.03
N ALA A 317 4.21 -2.03 -11.22
CA ALA A 317 3.49 -3.28 -11.47
C ALA A 317 1.97 -3.06 -11.43
N GLY A 318 1.26 -3.67 -12.38
CA GLY A 318 -0.19 -3.54 -12.50
C GLY A 318 -0.73 -4.29 -13.70
N GLY A 319 -1.88 -3.87 -14.22
CA GLY A 319 -2.46 -4.46 -15.41
C GLY A 319 -3.43 -3.53 -16.11
N VAL A 320 -3.71 -3.84 -17.38
CA VAL A 320 -4.68 -3.10 -18.18
C VAL A 320 -5.45 -4.06 -19.08
N GLU A 321 -6.72 -3.75 -19.32
CA GLU A 321 -7.59 -4.56 -20.15
C GLU A 321 -8.73 -3.69 -20.70
N SER A 322 -9.06 -3.86 -21.99
CA SER A 322 -10.21 -3.24 -22.64
C SER A 322 -11.04 -4.29 -23.36
N MET A 323 -12.04 -4.82 -22.64
CA MET A 323 -13.02 -5.76 -23.17
C MET A 323 -14.02 -5.13 -24.16
N SER A 324 -13.96 -3.81 -24.36
CA SER A 324 -14.76 -3.10 -25.35
C SER A 324 -14.14 -3.12 -26.74
N LEU A 325 -12.82 -2.92 -26.81
CA LEU A 325 -12.06 -2.91 -28.06
C LEU A 325 -11.67 -4.33 -28.48
N LEU A 326 -11.35 -5.19 -27.51
CA LEU A 326 -11.01 -6.58 -27.78
C LEU A 326 -11.81 -7.53 -26.88
N PRO A 327 -12.66 -8.42 -27.43
CA PRO A 327 -13.38 -9.38 -26.62
C PRO A 327 -12.44 -10.43 -26.01
N MET A 328 -12.93 -11.14 -24.99
CA MET A 328 -12.17 -12.17 -24.27
C MET A 328 -11.62 -13.30 -25.16
N THR A 329 -12.23 -13.58 -26.30
CA THR A 329 -11.77 -14.60 -27.24
C THR A 329 -10.60 -14.12 -28.12
N GLY A 330 -10.20 -12.86 -28.00
CA GLY A 330 -9.24 -12.21 -28.89
C GLY A 330 -9.82 -11.81 -30.23
N TRP A 331 -8.97 -11.32 -31.11
CA TRP A 331 -9.31 -10.93 -32.47
C TRP A 331 -9.51 -12.16 -33.36
N ARG A 332 -8.68 -13.18 -33.17
CA ARG A 332 -8.75 -14.43 -33.92
C ARG A 332 -8.41 -15.64 -33.05
N THR A 333 -9.45 -16.35 -32.60
CA THR A 333 -9.29 -17.58 -31.84
C THR A 333 -8.99 -18.77 -32.76
N VAL A 334 -7.83 -19.40 -32.59
CA VAL A 334 -7.47 -20.64 -33.30
C VAL A 334 -6.97 -21.65 -32.28
N LEU A 335 -7.84 -22.55 -31.84
CA LEU A 335 -7.52 -23.54 -30.82
C LEU A 335 -6.72 -24.70 -31.43
N ASN A 336 -5.77 -25.24 -30.65
CA ASN A 336 -5.05 -26.44 -31.05
C ASN A 336 -6.00 -27.65 -31.04
N TYR A 337 -6.06 -28.38 -32.18
CA TYR A 337 -6.96 -29.52 -32.36
C TYR A 337 -6.74 -30.66 -31.36
N GLU A 338 -5.48 -31.04 -31.10
CA GLU A 338 -5.17 -32.14 -30.19
C GLU A 338 -5.52 -31.80 -28.75
N ILE A 339 -5.28 -30.56 -28.31
CA ILE A 339 -5.73 -30.09 -26.99
C ILE A 339 -7.25 -30.10 -26.92
N ALA A 340 -7.93 -29.58 -27.96
CA ALA A 340 -9.39 -29.56 -28.01
C ALA A 340 -10.03 -30.95 -28.03
N LYS A 341 -9.27 -31.98 -28.44
CA LYS A 341 -9.72 -33.38 -28.46
C LYS A 341 -9.42 -34.10 -27.15
N ASN A 342 -8.20 -33.97 -26.64
CA ASN A 342 -7.68 -34.80 -25.54
C ASN A 342 -7.79 -34.10 -24.16
N THR A 343 -7.88 -32.79 -24.14
CA THR A 343 -7.93 -31.94 -22.93
C THR A 343 -8.91 -30.79 -23.16
N TRP A 344 -10.10 -31.15 -23.66
CA TRP A 344 -11.14 -30.22 -24.09
C TRP A 344 -11.66 -29.34 -22.95
N ASP A 345 -11.57 -29.83 -21.71
CA ASP A 345 -12.00 -29.17 -20.50
C ASP A 345 -11.26 -27.84 -20.26
N TYR A 346 -9.99 -27.75 -20.68
CA TYR A 346 -9.20 -26.50 -20.63
C TYR A 346 -9.69 -25.40 -21.58
N TYR A 347 -10.50 -25.75 -22.59
CA TYR A 347 -11.18 -24.77 -23.46
C TYR A 347 -12.64 -24.54 -23.08
N SER A 348 -13.10 -25.15 -21.98
CA SER A 348 -14.46 -24.91 -21.50
C SER A 348 -14.64 -23.44 -21.12
N SER A 349 -15.80 -22.89 -21.50
CA SER A 349 -16.13 -21.53 -21.09
C SER A 349 -16.19 -21.43 -19.56
N MET A 350 -15.74 -20.31 -19.00
CA MET A 350 -15.74 -20.13 -17.54
C MET A 350 -17.16 -20.17 -16.95
N GLY A 351 -18.18 -19.78 -17.72
CA GLY A 351 -19.58 -19.93 -17.29
C GLY A 351 -19.93 -21.39 -17.01
N LEU A 352 -19.55 -22.31 -17.89
CA LEU A 352 -19.75 -23.75 -17.67
C LEU A 352 -18.96 -24.27 -16.46
N THR A 353 -17.75 -23.75 -16.24
CA THR A 353 -16.97 -24.13 -15.05
C THR A 353 -17.63 -23.63 -13.75
N ALA A 354 -18.29 -22.46 -13.78
CA ALA A 354 -19.04 -21.95 -12.64
C ALA A 354 -20.28 -22.82 -12.36
N GLU A 355 -21.01 -23.24 -13.40
CA GLU A 355 -22.12 -24.20 -13.27
C GLU A 355 -21.64 -25.55 -12.71
N ALA A 356 -20.46 -26.03 -13.14
CA ALA A 356 -19.88 -27.26 -12.61
C ALA A 356 -19.56 -27.15 -11.11
N VAL A 357 -18.99 -26.02 -10.66
CA VAL A 357 -18.76 -25.74 -9.23
C VAL A 357 -20.08 -25.67 -8.47
N ALA A 358 -21.08 -24.97 -9.01
CA ALA A 358 -22.40 -24.87 -8.37
C ALA A 358 -23.06 -26.24 -8.21
N ALA A 359 -23.00 -27.10 -9.23
CA ALA A 359 -23.52 -28.46 -9.16
C ALA A 359 -22.75 -29.33 -8.16
N GLN A 360 -21.41 -29.29 -8.18
CA GLN A 360 -20.55 -30.10 -7.33
C GLN A 360 -20.73 -29.78 -5.84
N TYR A 361 -20.81 -28.50 -5.50
CA TYR A 361 -20.95 -28.03 -4.12
C TYR A 361 -22.40 -27.70 -3.73
N GLN A 362 -23.37 -28.04 -4.60
CA GLN A 362 -24.80 -27.86 -4.37
C GLN A 362 -25.18 -26.41 -4.01
N ILE A 363 -24.58 -25.44 -4.69
CA ILE A 363 -24.81 -24.01 -4.46
C ILE A 363 -26.09 -23.61 -5.19
N SER A 364 -27.15 -23.31 -4.43
CA SER A 364 -28.46 -22.98 -5.00
C SER A 364 -28.44 -21.65 -5.75
N ARG A 365 -29.36 -21.48 -6.69
CA ARG A 365 -29.58 -20.21 -7.39
C ARG A 365 -29.81 -19.06 -6.40
N GLU A 366 -30.63 -19.29 -5.38
CA GLU A 366 -30.91 -18.31 -4.32
C GLU A 366 -29.64 -17.87 -3.58
N GLN A 367 -28.71 -18.79 -3.30
CA GLN A 367 -27.42 -18.44 -2.68
C GLN A 367 -26.55 -17.57 -3.60
N GLN A 368 -26.54 -17.87 -4.91
CA GLN A 368 -25.82 -17.08 -5.91
C GLN A 368 -26.40 -15.67 -6.05
N ASP A 369 -27.73 -15.56 -6.13
CA ASP A 369 -28.45 -14.28 -6.23
C ASP A 369 -28.27 -13.44 -4.97
N THR A 370 -28.37 -14.08 -3.80
CA THR A 370 -28.12 -13.42 -2.50
C THR A 370 -26.69 -12.90 -2.42
N PHE A 371 -25.70 -13.66 -2.87
CA PHE A 371 -24.31 -13.20 -2.93
C PHE A 371 -24.15 -12.01 -3.88
N SER A 372 -24.74 -12.07 -5.07
CA SER A 372 -24.72 -11.00 -6.08
C SER A 372 -25.38 -9.71 -5.56
N TYR A 373 -26.58 -9.81 -4.98
CA TYR A 373 -27.28 -8.70 -4.34
C TYR A 373 -26.41 -8.05 -3.26
N ASN A 374 -25.88 -8.85 -2.33
CA ASN A 374 -25.03 -8.35 -1.26
C ASN A 374 -23.74 -7.67 -1.78
N SER A 375 -23.17 -8.19 -2.88
CA SER A 375 -22.02 -7.56 -3.55
C SER A 375 -22.38 -6.18 -4.11
N HIS A 376 -23.52 -6.07 -4.80
CA HIS A 376 -24.04 -4.79 -5.30
C HIS A 376 -24.29 -3.79 -4.17
N GLN A 377 -24.95 -4.20 -3.08
CA GLN A 377 -25.23 -3.32 -1.94
C GLN A 377 -23.94 -2.82 -1.27
N LYS A 378 -22.94 -3.69 -1.08
CA LYS A 378 -21.63 -3.30 -0.51
C LYS A 378 -20.90 -2.31 -1.41
N ALA A 379 -20.87 -2.56 -2.72
CA ALA A 379 -20.21 -1.68 -3.68
C ALA A 379 -20.90 -0.30 -3.74
N MET A 380 -22.24 -0.27 -3.77
CA MET A 380 -23.01 0.99 -3.76
C MET A 380 -22.77 1.79 -2.50
N LYS A 381 -22.80 1.15 -1.33
CA LYS A 381 -22.48 1.80 -0.05
C LYS A 381 -21.07 2.39 -0.06
N ALA A 382 -20.08 1.66 -0.58
CA ALA A 382 -18.71 2.14 -0.67
C ALA A 382 -18.55 3.34 -1.63
N ILE A 383 -19.30 3.35 -2.75
CA ILE A 383 -19.34 4.49 -3.68
C ILE A 383 -20.00 5.70 -3.01
N GLU A 384 -21.15 5.53 -2.37
CA GLU A 384 -21.89 6.60 -1.68
C GLU A 384 -21.08 7.22 -0.53
N GLU A 385 -20.34 6.39 0.21
CA GLU A 385 -19.42 6.83 1.27
C GLU A 385 -18.09 7.39 0.74
N GLY A 386 -17.87 7.38 -0.58
CA GLY A 386 -16.66 7.91 -1.21
C GLY A 386 -15.39 7.10 -0.95
N LYS A 387 -15.49 5.82 -0.55
CA LYS A 387 -14.35 4.97 -0.18
C LYS A 387 -13.34 4.73 -1.31
N PHE A 388 -13.77 4.85 -2.56
CA PHE A 388 -12.92 4.66 -3.73
C PHE A 388 -12.31 5.95 -4.29
N LYS A 389 -12.67 7.12 -3.75
CA LYS A 389 -12.20 8.42 -4.30
C LYS A 389 -10.69 8.57 -4.27
N ASP A 390 -10.04 8.02 -3.24
CA ASP A 390 -8.59 8.14 -3.06
C ASP A 390 -7.80 7.20 -3.99
N GLU A 391 -8.42 6.12 -4.50
CA GLU A 391 -7.75 5.11 -5.35
C GLU A 391 -8.10 5.22 -6.85
N ILE A 392 -9.24 5.83 -7.19
CA ILE A 392 -9.65 6.03 -8.58
C ILE A 392 -9.03 7.31 -9.15
N VAL A 393 -8.30 7.17 -10.25
CA VAL A 393 -7.89 8.30 -11.08
C VAL A 393 -9.06 8.74 -11.96
N PRO A 394 -9.52 10.00 -11.89
CA PRO A 394 -10.49 10.52 -12.85
C PRO A 394 -9.87 10.61 -14.24
N ILE A 395 -10.43 9.90 -15.22
CA ILE A 395 -9.91 9.86 -16.59
C ILE A 395 -10.83 10.64 -17.51
N THR A 396 -10.28 11.64 -18.21
CA THR A 396 -11.01 12.39 -19.25
C THR A 396 -10.93 11.66 -20.58
N VAL A 397 -12.06 11.20 -21.08
CA VAL A 397 -12.19 10.53 -22.37
C VAL A 397 -12.66 11.54 -23.42
N GLU A 398 -12.01 11.55 -24.59
CA GLU A 398 -12.48 12.27 -25.77
C GLU A 398 -13.11 11.29 -26.76
N GLU A 399 -14.43 11.35 -26.90
CA GLU A 399 -15.18 10.61 -27.89
C GLU A 399 -15.23 11.40 -29.20
N ILE A 400 -14.75 10.80 -30.28
CA ILE A 400 -14.87 11.34 -31.63
C ILE A 400 -16.01 10.59 -32.33
N TYR A 401 -17.00 11.34 -32.82
CA TYR A 401 -18.17 10.78 -33.51
C TYR A 401 -18.51 11.60 -34.76
N LEU A 402 -19.32 11.03 -35.64
CA LEU A 402 -19.88 11.73 -36.79
C LEU A 402 -21.28 12.22 -36.43
N ASP A 403 -21.60 13.48 -36.73
CA ASP A 403 -22.96 13.98 -36.63
C ASP A 403 -23.86 13.45 -37.76
N GLU A 404 -25.15 13.77 -37.72
CA GLU A 404 -26.15 13.37 -38.73
C GLU A 404 -25.78 13.78 -40.17
N LYS A 405 -24.81 14.70 -40.34
CA LYS A 405 -24.31 15.19 -41.63
C LYS A 405 -22.95 14.59 -41.98
N ASN A 406 -22.54 13.51 -41.33
CA ASN A 406 -21.22 12.88 -41.47
C ASN A 406 -20.04 13.83 -41.20
N LYS A 407 -20.23 14.87 -40.38
CA LYS A 407 -19.13 15.74 -39.95
C LYS A 407 -18.57 15.27 -38.62
N ARG A 408 -17.23 15.24 -38.53
CA ARG A 408 -16.51 14.94 -37.30
C ARG A 408 -16.85 15.93 -36.19
N LYS A 409 -17.27 15.40 -35.05
CA LYS A 409 -17.46 16.11 -33.77
C LYS A 409 -16.67 15.40 -32.69
N SER A 410 -16.38 16.11 -31.61
CA SER A 410 -15.84 15.48 -30.40
C SER A 410 -16.60 15.94 -29.15
N LYS A 411 -16.67 15.04 -28.18
CA LYS A 411 -17.25 15.27 -26.87
C LYS A 411 -16.25 14.78 -25.82
N LYS A 412 -16.04 15.57 -24.77
CA LYS A 412 -15.22 15.18 -23.62
C LYS A 412 -16.12 14.87 -22.43
N TYR A 413 -15.79 13.82 -21.70
CA TYR A 413 -16.42 13.48 -20.44
C TYR A 413 -15.40 12.82 -19.52
N THR A 414 -15.63 12.89 -18.21
CA THR A 414 -14.75 12.27 -17.21
C THR A 414 -15.42 11.02 -16.67
N VAL A 415 -14.64 9.96 -16.52
CA VAL A 415 -15.05 8.72 -15.87
C VAL A 415 -14.24 8.59 -14.57
N ASP A 416 -14.93 8.69 -13.44
CA ASP A 416 -14.34 8.74 -12.09
C ASP A 416 -15.03 7.78 -11.09
N THR A 417 -16.03 7.04 -11.56
CA THR A 417 -16.87 6.17 -10.73
C THR A 417 -17.12 4.85 -11.45
N ASP A 418 -17.05 3.74 -10.72
CA ASP A 418 -17.29 2.40 -11.26
C ASP A 418 -18.74 2.27 -11.77
N GLU A 419 -18.92 1.82 -13.02
CA GLU A 419 -20.24 1.80 -13.68
C GLU A 419 -20.99 0.48 -13.50
N GLY A 420 -20.30 -0.56 -13.01
CA GLY A 420 -20.81 -1.92 -12.83
C GLY A 420 -21.91 -2.03 -11.77
N PRO A 421 -21.71 -1.51 -10.55
CA PRO A 421 -22.70 -1.56 -9.48
C PRO A 421 -24.06 -0.94 -9.87
N ARG A 422 -25.15 -1.60 -9.45
CA ARG A 422 -26.53 -1.24 -9.80
C ARG A 422 -27.34 -1.05 -8.52
N LYS A 423 -27.81 0.17 -8.29
CA LYS A 423 -28.58 0.55 -7.09
C LYS A 423 -29.96 -0.12 -7.03
N ASP A 424 -30.53 -0.41 -8.20
CA ASP A 424 -31.83 -1.02 -8.42
C ASP A 424 -31.82 -2.56 -8.40
N THR A 425 -30.69 -3.18 -8.03
CA THR A 425 -30.61 -4.65 -7.90
C THR A 425 -31.52 -5.13 -6.77
N THR A 426 -32.47 -6.02 -7.09
CA THR A 426 -33.30 -6.74 -6.11
C THR A 426 -33.06 -8.24 -6.25
N VAL A 427 -33.36 -9.03 -5.21
CA VAL A 427 -33.22 -10.49 -5.27
C VAL A 427 -34.20 -11.08 -6.29
N GLU A 428 -35.40 -10.53 -6.41
CA GLU A 428 -36.42 -10.98 -7.37
C GLU A 428 -36.08 -10.64 -8.82
N GLY A 429 -35.24 -9.62 -9.03
CA GLY A 429 -34.81 -9.17 -10.36
C GLY A 429 -33.53 -9.82 -10.86
N LEU A 430 -32.86 -10.60 -10.02
CA LEU A 430 -31.69 -11.42 -10.36
C LEU A 430 -32.14 -12.78 -10.84
#